data_AF-A0A7Y1ZHK5-F1
#
_entry.id   AF-A0A7Y1ZHK5-F1
#
_cell.length_a   1.000
_cell.length_b   1.000
_cell.length_c   1.000
_cell.angle_alpha   90.00
_cell.angle_beta   90.00
_cell.angle_gamma   90.00
#
_symmetry.space_group_name_H-M   'P 1'
#
loop_
_entity.id
_entity.type
_entity.pdbx_description
1 polymer ?
#
loop_
_entity_poly.entity_id
_entity_poly.type
_entity_poly.pdbx_seq_one_letter_code
_entity_poly.pdbx_strand_id
1 'polypeptide(L)'
;MELSSAQEATVVTVYASALIPMFIVVFLRFIGRLPEWLFSLYLATFALCAVGWELWLTYGIVDGLDVASRRPAVMNEAIPVHINWLLNSLADAGAIGLVGALLAKWLCGGWEGAFRRWRWSVFAVLLAWFVGQNLWVELTIYQAQLAEGYRLSWAPLIPTGPWLNPVLELAGRTVQLQTQLPWLLATPMFYGLAIRFYNRGNPA
;
A
#
# COMPACT_ATOMS: atom_id res chain seq x y z
N MET A 1 27.54 12.41 -0.49
CA MET A 1 27.50 11.55 0.71
C MET A 1 26.91 10.22 0.25
N GLU A 2 27.44 9.09 0.70
CA GLU A 2 27.00 7.77 0.23
C GLU A 2 25.85 7.22 1.07
N LEU A 3 25.00 6.35 0.48
CA LEU A 3 23.96 5.64 1.20
C LEU A 3 24.58 4.63 2.16
N SER A 4 24.03 4.50 3.37
CA SER A 4 24.35 3.34 4.22
C SER A 4 23.75 2.07 3.63
N SER A 5 24.28 0.90 3.97
CA SER A 5 23.76 -0.39 3.45
C SER A 5 22.26 -0.60 3.77
N ALA A 6 21.78 -0.08 4.90
CA ALA A 6 20.36 -0.15 5.26
C ALA A 6 19.49 0.76 4.38
N GLN A 7 19.99 1.95 4.04
CA GLN A 7 19.30 2.89 3.15
C GLN A 7 19.30 2.35 1.71
N GLU A 8 20.40 1.76 1.26
CA GLU A 8 20.50 1.12 -0.05
C GLU A 8 19.50 -0.04 -0.18
N ALA A 9 19.48 -0.96 0.80
CA ALA A 9 18.51 -2.05 0.84
C ALA A 9 17.06 -1.54 0.79
N THR A 10 16.79 -0.42 1.47
CA THR A 10 15.48 0.22 1.46
C THR A 10 15.13 0.79 0.09
N VAL A 11 16.06 1.50 -0.55
CA VAL A 11 15.87 2.04 -1.90
C VAL A 11 15.59 0.93 -2.90
N VAL A 12 16.43 -0.12 -2.90
CA VAL A 12 16.25 -1.30 -3.74
C VAL A 12 14.89 -1.94 -3.49
N THR A 13 14.49 -2.09 -2.22
CA THR A 13 13.19 -2.67 -1.86
C THR A 13 12.02 -1.86 -2.42
N VAL A 14 12.04 -0.52 -2.30
CA VAL A 14 10.99 0.36 -2.82
C VAL A 14 10.87 0.26 -4.34
N TYR A 15 11.99 0.31 -5.07
CA TYR A 15 11.96 0.16 -6.52
C TYR A 15 11.54 -1.24 -6.96
N ALA A 16 12.06 -2.30 -6.33
CA ALA A 16 11.74 -3.67 -6.68
C ALA A 16 10.27 -3.99 -6.41
N SER A 17 9.74 -3.59 -5.24
CA SER A 17 8.34 -3.83 -4.88
C SER A 17 7.35 -3.07 -5.76
N ALA A 18 7.75 -1.91 -6.30
CA ALA A 18 6.94 -1.15 -7.25
C ALA A 18 7.03 -1.71 -8.68
N LEU A 19 8.25 -1.88 -9.20
CA LEU A 19 8.49 -2.13 -10.61
C LEU A 19 8.27 -3.60 -10.99
N ILE A 20 8.66 -4.57 -10.15
CA ILE A 20 8.52 -5.99 -10.49
C ILE A 20 7.04 -6.36 -10.68
N PRO A 21 6.11 -6.06 -9.73
CA PRO A 21 4.70 -6.35 -9.93
C PRO A 21 4.11 -5.58 -11.11
N MET A 22 4.49 -4.32 -11.31
CA MET A 22 4.03 -3.51 -12.44
C MET A 22 4.41 -4.15 -13.78
N PHE A 23 5.67 -4.54 -13.96
CA PHE A 23 6.13 -5.21 -15.18
C PHE A 23 5.46 -6.57 -15.37
N ILE A 24 5.29 -7.37 -14.32
CA ILE A 24 4.57 -8.65 -14.39
C ILE A 24 3.14 -8.42 -14.85
N VAL A 25 2.42 -7.46 -14.25
CA VAL A 25 1.03 -7.15 -14.59
C VAL A 25 0.90 -6.69 -16.04
N VAL A 26 1.74 -5.75 -16.47
CA VAL A 26 1.73 -5.23 -17.84
C VAL A 26 2.09 -6.33 -18.83
N PHE A 27 3.10 -7.13 -18.53
CA PHE A 27 3.50 -8.27 -19.38
C PHE A 27 2.37 -9.29 -19.50
N LEU A 28 1.77 -9.73 -18.38
CA LEU A 28 0.66 -10.68 -18.39
C LEU A 28 -0.57 -10.13 -19.10
N ARG A 29 -0.82 -8.82 -19.01
CA ARG A 29 -1.87 -8.13 -19.75
C ARG A 29 -1.59 -8.15 -21.24
N PHE A 30 -0.36 -7.85 -21.65
CA PHE A 30 0.07 -7.83 -23.04
C PHE A 30 -0.05 -9.20 -23.71
N ILE A 31 0.33 -10.28 -23.02
CA ILE A 31 0.20 -11.65 -23.55
C ILE A 31 -1.19 -12.26 -23.35
N GLY A 32 -2.18 -11.47 -22.89
CA GLY A 32 -3.57 -11.91 -22.73
C GLY A 32 -3.81 -12.93 -21.60
N ARG A 33 -2.88 -13.07 -20.65
CA ARG A 33 -2.98 -14.01 -19.52
C ARG A 33 -3.51 -13.39 -18.22
N LEU A 34 -3.66 -12.08 -18.17
CA LEU A 34 -4.26 -11.37 -17.04
C LEU A 34 -5.75 -11.08 -17.30
N PRO A 35 -6.68 -11.56 -16.45
CA PRO A 35 -8.08 -11.20 -16.56
C PRO A 35 -8.31 -9.69 -16.47
N GLU A 36 -9.18 -9.14 -17.30
CA GLU A 36 -9.47 -7.70 -17.38
C GLU A 36 -9.90 -7.10 -16.03
N TRP A 37 -10.72 -7.84 -15.28
CA TRP A 37 -11.20 -7.40 -13.98
C TRP A 37 -10.07 -7.28 -12.95
N LEU A 38 -9.05 -8.13 -13.04
CA LEU A 38 -7.89 -8.10 -12.14
C LEU A 38 -6.94 -6.96 -12.49
N PHE A 39 -6.77 -6.67 -13.79
CA PHE A 39 -6.06 -5.48 -14.25
C PHE A 39 -6.78 -4.20 -13.79
N SER A 40 -8.10 -4.14 -13.93
CA SER A 40 -8.92 -3.02 -13.45
C SER A 40 -8.81 -2.84 -11.94
N LEU A 41 -8.78 -3.95 -11.19
CA LEU A 41 -8.58 -3.92 -9.73
C LEU A 41 -7.20 -3.39 -9.36
N TYR A 42 -6.14 -3.78 -10.07
CA TYR A 42 -4.79 -3.24 -9.87
C TYR A 42 -4.75 -1.72 -10.07
N LEU A 43 -5.30 -1.22 -11.18
CA LEU A 43 -5.35 0.23 -11.46
C LEU A 43 -6.18 0.99 -10.42
N ALA A 44 -7.32 0.43 -10.00
CA ALA A 44 -8.16 1.04 -8.98
C ALA A 44 -7.46 1.05 -7.60
N THR A 45 -6.70 0.01 -7.27
CA THR A 45 -5.92 -0.05 -6.02
C THR A 45 -4.80 0.98 -6.06
N PHE A 46 -4.08 1.09 -7.17
CA PHE A 46 -3.09 2.15 -7.38
C PHE A 46 -3.69 3.54 -7.15
N ALA A 47 -4.84 3.83 -7.77
CA ALA A 47 -5.52 5.11 -7.60
C ALA A 47 -6.00 5.34 -6.15
N LEU A 48 -6.49 4.29 -5.49
CA LEU A 48 -6.91 4.34 -4.09
C LEU A 48 -5.74 4.68 -3.16
N CYS A 49 -4.57 4.07 -3.34
CA CYS A 49 -3.36 4.36 -2.57
C CYS A 49 -2.85 5.79 -2.85
N ALA A 50 -2.73 6.14 -4.13
CA ALA A 50 -2.25 7.44 -4.58
C ALA A 50 -3.05 8.60 -3.98
N VAL A 51 -4.37 8.56 -4.16
CA VAL A 51 -5.29 9.62 -3.72
C VAL A 51 -5.64 9.49 -2.24
N GLY A 52 -5.69 8.27 -1.71
CA GLY A 52 -6.08 8.00 -0.34
C GLY A 52 -5.05 8.46 0.69
N TRP A 53 -3.76 8.33 0.40
CA TRP A 53 -2.69 8.79 1.31
C TRP A 53 -1.36 9.14 0.64
N GLU A 54 -0.89 8.45 -0.40
CA GLU A 54 0.49 8.60 -0.87
C GLU A 54 0.85 10.00 -1.35
N LEU A 55 -0.05 10.69 -2.08
CA LEU A 55 0.17 12.08 -2.49
C LEU A 55 0.25 13.02 -1.27
N TRP A 56 -0.63 12.82 -0.29
CA TRP A 56 -0.70 13.65 0.91
C TRP A 56 0.53 13.47 1.78
N LEU A 57 0.96 12.23 1.99
CA LEU A 57 2.16 11.90 2.76
C LEU A 57 3.43 12.34 2.05
N THR A 58 3.48 12.23 0.72
CA THR A 58 4.66 12.62 -0.07
C THR A 58 4.90 14.12 -0.01
N TYR A 59 3.85 14.92 -0.17
CA TYR A 59 3.96 16.38 -0.25
C TYR A 59 3.66 17.12 1.06
N GLY A 60 3.24 16.42 2.13
CA GLY A 60 2.91 17.08 3.39
C GLY A 60 1.71 18.03 3.28
N ILE A 61 0.73 17.70 2.43
CA ILE A 61 -0.29 18.67 1.95
C ILE A 61 -1.09 19.31 3.09
N VAL A 62 -1.44 18.54 4.12
CA VAL A 62 -2.25 19.03 5.24
C VAL A 62 -1.61 18.66 6.56
N ASP A 63 -1.02 19.67 7.21
CA ASP A 63 -0.51 19.62 8.57
C ASP A 63 0.50 18.49 8.85
N GLY A 64 1.29 18.14 7.83
CA GLY A 64 2.37 17.16 7.93
C GLY A 64 3.62 17.63 7.20
N LEU A 65 4.74 16.95 7.47
CA LEU A 65 5.99 17.19 6.76
C LEU A 65 5.99 16.42 5.45
N ASP A 66 6.49 17.06 4.39
CA ASP A 66 6.76 16.41 3.12
C ASP A 66 7.85 15.34 3.30
N VAL A 67 7.93 14.41 2.35
CA VAL A 67 8.85 13.27 2.45
C VAL A 67 10.32 13.69 2.45
N ALA A 68 10.67 14.79 1.77
CA ALA A 68 12.05 15.24 1.71
C ALA A 68 12.52 15.80 3.07
N SER A 69 11.61 16.43 3.80
CA SER A 69 11.83 16.88 5.19
C SER A 69 11.89 15.73 6.20
N ARG A 70 11.40 14.54 5.85
CA ARG A 70 11.33 13.34 6.72
C ARG A 70 12.41 12.30 6.44
N ARG A 71 13.35 12.57 5.51
CA ARG A 71 14.38 11.62 5.10
C ARG A 71 15.74 12.30 4.98
N PRO A 72 16.85 11.56 5.17
CA PRO A 72 18.18 12.07 4.87
C PRO A 72 18.32 12.55 3.42
N ALA A 73 19.10 13.60 3.18
CA ALA A 73 19.27 14.19 1.83
C ALA A 73 19.68 13.16 0.76
N VAL A 74 20.59 12.25 1.10
CA VAL A 74 21.04 11.16 0.21
C VAL A 74 19.90 10.23 -0.23
N MET A 75 18.89 10.02 0.62
CA MET A 75 17.72 9.22 0.24
C MET A 75 16.78 9.98 -0.69
N ASN A 76 16.71 11.31 -0.57
CA ASN A 76 15.92 12.15 -1.48
C ASN A 76 16.55 12.26 -2.87
N GLU A 77 17.87 12.13 -2.96
CA GLU A 77 18.57 11.99 -4.24
C GLU A 77 18.26 10.63 -4.89
N ALA A 78 18.22 9.54 -4.11
CA ALA A 78 17.95 8.19 -4.61
C ALA A 78 16.46 7.94 -4.94
N ILE A 79 15.55 8.50 -4.16
CA ILE A 79 14.10 8.48 -4.38
C ILE A 79 13.57 9.92 -4.34
N PRO A 80 13.59 10.63 -5.49
CA PRO A 80 13.04 11.97 -5.57
C PRO A 80 11.58 12.06 -5.13
N VAL A 81 11.24 13.16 -4.46
CA VAL A 81 9.88 13.42 -3.93
C VAL A 81 8.79 13.20 -4.98
N HIS A 82 9.00 13.64 -6.22
CA HIS A 82 8.00 13.56 -7.29
C HIS A 82 7.71 12.14 -7.79
N ILE A 83 8.59 11.18 -7.51
CA ILE A 83 8.38 9.77 -7.85
C ILE A 83 7.98 8.92 -6.64
N ASN A 84 8.18 9.42 -5.42
CA ASN A 84 7.93 8.66 -4.19
C ASN A 84 6.47 8.15 -4.12
N TRP A 85 5.50 9.04 -4.30
CA TRP A 85 4.08 8.67 -4.27
C TRP A 85 3.75 7.60 -5.33
N LEU A 86 4.36 7.69 -6.51
CA LEU A 86 4.15 6.77 -7.61
C LEU A 86 4.70 5.38 -7.27
N LEU A 87 5.94 5.31 -6.76
CA LEU A 87 6.57 4.05 -6.38
C LEU A 87 5.81 3.34 -5.26
N ASN A 88 5.48 4.05 -4.17
CA ASN A 88 4.73 3.45 -3.06
C ASN A 88 3.33 3.00 -3.49
N SER A 89 2.61 3.82 -4.27
CA SER A 89 1.27 3.44 -4.76
C SER A 89 1.31 2.20 -5.66
N LEU A 90 2.37 2.05 -6.49
CA LEU A 90 2.57 0.86 -7.32
C LEU A 90 2.93 -0.37 -6.48
N ALA A 91 3.78 -0.18 -5.47
CA ALA A 91 4.15 -1.23 -4.54
C ALA A 91 2.93 -1.75 -3.77
N ASP A 92 2.09 -0.85 -3.26
CA ASP A 92 0.86 -1.19 -2.56
C ASP A 92 -0.16 -1.87 -3.48
N ALA A 93 -0.33 -1.37 -4.72
CA ALA A 93 -1.21 -2.02 -5.68
C ALA A 93 -0.80 -3.48 -5.97
N GLY A 94 0.50 -3.77 -5.97
CA GLY A 94 1.04 -5.12 -6.09
C GLY A 94 0.89 -5.94 -4.80
N ALA A 95 1.54 -5.50 -3.73
CA ALA A 95 1.65 -6.23 -2.47
C ALA A 95 0.31 -6.36 -1.75
N ILE A 96 -0.56 -5.37 -1.84
CA ILE A 96 -1.81 -5.34 -1.07
C ILE A 96 -2.97 -5.72 -1.98
N GLY A 97 -3.04 -5.10 -3.16
CA GLY A 97 -4.09 -5.40 -4.14
C GLY A 97 -3.99 -6.83 -4.69
N LEU A 98 -2.90 -7.16 -5.37
CA LEU A 98 -2.78 -8.44 -6.07
C LEU A 98 -2.52 -9.61 -5.14
N VAL A 99 -1.57 -9.50 -4.21
CA VAL A 99 -1.30 -10.60 -3.26
C VAL A 99 -2.52 -10.81 -2.36
N GLY A 100 -3.18 -9.74 -1.90
CA GLY A 100 -4.42 -9.85 -1.15
C GLY A 100 -5.52 -10.57 -1.94
N ALA A 101 -5.68 -10.25 -3.23
CA ALA A 101 -6.63 -10.94 -4.08
C ALA A 101 -6.30 -12.44 -4.28
N LEU A 102 -5.02 -12.77 -4.44
CA LEU A 102 -4.54 -14.15 -4.57
C LEU A 102 -4.70 -14.95 -3.27
N LEU A 103 -4.43 -14.34 -2.11
CA LEU A 103 -4.64 -14.95 -0.80
C LEU A 103 -6.13 -15.25 -0.56
N ALA A 104 -7.01 -14.28 -0.83
CA ALA A 104 -8.45 -14.47 -0.75
C ALA A 104 -8.90 -15.60 -1.68
N LYS A 105 -8.43 -15.63 -2.93
CA LYS A 105 -8.71 -16.73 -3.87
C LYS A 105 -8.30 -18.09 -3.31
N TRP A 106 -7.08 -18.20 -2.77
CA TRP A 106 -6.55 -19.47 -2.27
C TRP A 106 -7.28 -19.97 -1.02
N LEU A 107 -7.57 -19.07 -0.08
CA LEU A 107 -8.17 -19.42 1.21
C LEU A 107 -9.70 -19.52 1.19
N CYS A 108 -10.39 -18.92 0.21
CA CYS A 108 -11.86 -18.80 0.22
C CYS A 108 -12.57 -19.54 -0.91
N GLY A 109 -11.91 -20.50 -1.57
CA GLY A 109 -12.53 -21.39 -2.56
C GLY A 109 -12.54 -20.84 -3.98
N GLY A 110 -11.44 -20.22 -4.40
CA GLY A 110 -11.27 -19.71 -5.77
C GLY A 110 -11.78 -18.27 -5.95
N TRP A 111 -11.73 -17.78 -7.20
CA TRP A 111 -12.13 -16.42 -7.52
C TRP A 111 -13.61 -16.16 -7.26
N GLU A 112 -14.47 -17.13 -7.62
CA GLU A 112 -15.90 -17.04 -7.38
C GLU A 112 -16.23 -17.06 -5.88
N GLY A 113 -15.62 -17.99 -5.13
CA GLY A 113 -15.78 -18.05 -3.68
C GLY A 113 -15.34 -16.76 -2.97
N ALA A 114 -14.30 -16.09 -3.48
CA ALA A 114 -13.78 -14.85 -2.91
C ALA A 114 -14.58 -13.61 -3.31
N PHE A 115 -14.93 -13.45 -4.59
CA PHE A 115 -15.34 -12.15 -5.16
C PHE A 115 -16.73 -12.14 -5.81
N ARG A 116 -17.52 -13.21 -5.74
CA ARG A 116 -18.90 -13.19 -6.26
C ARG A 116 -19.83 -12.29 -5.43
N ARG A 117 -19.68 -12.34 -4.11
CA ARG A 117 -20.50 -11.60 -3.13
C ARG A 117 -19.68 -11.31 -1.89
N TRP A 118 -20.16 -10.36 -1.09
CA TRP A 118 -19.55 -10.05 0.19
C TRP A 118 -19.58 -11.25 1.14
N ARG A 119 -18.42 -11.61 1.67
CA ARG A 119 -18.25 -12.62 2.72
C ARG A 119 -17.32 -12.08 3.80
N TRP A 120 -17.78 -12.13 5.05
CA TRP A 120 -16.98 -11.71 6.19
C TRP A 120 -15.67 -12.50 6.34
N SER A 121 -15.64 -13.77 5.93
CA SER A 121 -14.41 -14.56 5.92
C SER A 121 -13.35 -14.00 4.96
N VAL A 122 -13.76 -13.55 3.77
CA VAL A 122 -12.85 -12.95 2.78
C VAL A 122 -12.39 -11.58 3.27
N PHE A 123 -13.33 -10.78 3.80
CA PHE A 123 -13.00 -9.49 4.41
C PHE A 123 -11.97 -9.65 5.54
N ALA A 124 -12.13 -10.64 6.43
CA ALA A 124 -11.18 -10.90 7.51
C ALA A 124 -9.78 -11.29 6.99
N VAL A 125 -9.70 -12.12 5.93
CA VAL A 125 -8.43 -12.47 5.28
C VAL A 125 -7.76 -11.22 4.70
N LEU A 126 -8.50 -10.39 3.98
CA LEU A 126 -7.98 -9.16 3.39
C LEU A 126 -7.54 -8.16 4.48
N LEU A 127 -8.33 -8.00 5.54
CA LEU A 127 -8.01 -7.10 6.65
C LEU A 127 -6.72 -7.55 7.35
N ALA A 128 -6.62 -8.85 7.66
CA ALA A 128 -5.43 -9.42 8.27
C ALA A 128 -4.19 -9.23 7.40
N TRP A 129 -4.33 -9.40 6.08
CA TRP A 129 -3.24 -9.15 5.13
C TRP A 129 -2.84 -7.67 5.08
N PHE A 130 -3.81 -6.77 4.92
CA PHE A 130 -3.55 -5.34 4.69
C PHE A 130 -2.88 -4.72 5.93
N VAL A 131 -3.43 -4.98 7.11
CA VAL A 131 -2.85 -4.49 8.37
C VAL A 131 -1.54 -5.22 8.68
N GLY A 132 -1.50 -6.55 8.53
CA GLY A 132 -0.31 -7.35 8.85
C GLY A 132 0.90 -7.02 7.97
N GLN A 133 0.69 -6.83 6.67
CA GLN A 133 1.76 -6.45 5.75
C GLN A 133 2.26 -5.04 6.06
N ASN A 134 1.38 -4.08 6.34
CA ASN A 134 1.81 -2.72 6.70
C ASN A 134 2.59 -2.70 8.02
N LEU A 135 2.13 -3.42 9.05
CA LEU A 135 2.87 -3.58 10.30
C LEU A 135 4.27 -4.13 10.05
N TRP A 136 4.40 -5.13 9.16
CA TRP A 136 5.71 -5.66 8.79
C TRP A 136 6.59 -4.59 8.10
N VAL A 137 6.04 -3.82 7.15
CA VAL A 137 6.77 -2.72 6.47
C VAL A 137 7.20 -1.65 7.45
N GLU A 138 6.32 -1.20 8.33
CA GLU A 138 6.60 -0.13 9.30
C GLU A 138 7.66 -0.57 10.31
N LEU A 139 7.55 -1.81 10.80
CA LEU A 139 8.50 -2.34 11.77
C LEU A 139 9.85 -2.64 11.14
N THR A 140 9.96 -2.99 9.85
CA THR A 140 11.22 -3.44 9.24
C THR A 140 11.89 -2.44 8.30
N ILE A 141 11.12 -1.75 7.46
CA ILE A 141 11.62 -0.89 6.38
C ILE A 141 11.61 0.57 6.80
N TYR A 142 10.51 1.06 7.39
CA TYR A 142 10.39 2.48 7.71
C TYR A 142 11.30 2.96 8.84
N GLN A 143 11.78 2.05 9.70
CA GLN A 143 12.80 2.37 10.70
C GLN A 143 14.12 2.87 10.08
N ALA A 144 14.42 2.49 8.82
CA ALA A 144 15.60 2.98 8.11
C ALA A 144 15.35 4.31 7.36
N GLN A 145 14.08 4.68 7.16
CA GLN A 145 13.70 5.91 6.45
C GLN A 145 13.37 7.07 7.39
N LEU A 146 12.91 6.79 8.61
CA LEU A 146 12.34 7.76 9.53
C LEU A 146 13.29 8.02 10.72
N ALA A 147 13.82 9.23 10.87
CA ALA A 147 14.21 9.76 12.16
C ALA A 147 13.01 9.89 13.12
N GLU A 148 13.30 9.91 14.42
CA GLU A 148 12.30 10.03 15.47
C GLU A 148 11.47 11.33 15.35
N GLY A 149 10.15 11.24 15.55
CA GLY A 149 9.27 12.40 15.72
C GLY A 149 8.63 12.99 14.47
N TYR A 150 8.59 12.29 13.32
CA TYR A 150 8.01 12.87 12.11
C TYR A 150 6.48 12.89 12.10
N ARG A 151 5.94 14.08 11.79
CA ARG A 151 4.51 14.38 11.65
C ARG A 151 4.03 14.02 10.24
N LEU A 152 3.21 12.98 10.11
CA LEU A 152 2.59 12.60 8.85
C LEU A 152 1.38 13.49 8.53
N SER A 153 1.20 13.78 7.24
CA SER A 153 0.05 14.57 6.75
C SER A 153 -1.28 13.88 7.04
N TRP A 154 -2.31 14.68 7.25
CA TRP A 154 -3.68 14.21 7.07
C TRP A 154 -3.90 13.76 5.62
N ALA A 155 -4.78 12.78 5.44
CA ALA A 155 -5.19 12.29 4.12
C ALA A 155 -6.63 11.74 4.18
N PRO A 156 -7.30 11.55 3.03
CA PRO A 156 -8.66 11.00 2.97
C PRO A 156 -8.86 9.68 3.71
N LEU A 157 -7.88 8.77 3.65
CA LEU A 157 -7.91 7.49 4.38
C LEU A 157 -7.10 7.52 5.69
N ILE A 158 -6.74 8.73 6.13
CA ILE A 158 -6.12 9.03 7.42
C ILE A 158 -6.93 10.14 8.08
N PRO A 159 -8.22 9.90 8.40
CA PRO A 159 -9.14 10.97 8.77
C PRO A 159 -8.79 11.64 10.10
N THR A 160 -8.11 10.94 11.00
CA THR A 160 -7.66 11.50 12.29
C THR A 160 -6.45 12.42 12.15
N GLY A 161 -5.76 12.36 11.00
CA GLY A 161 -4.53 13.11 10.74
C GLY A 161 -3.48 12.95 11.84
N PRO A 162 -2.60 13.95 12.02
CA PRO A 162 -1.63 13.96 13.10
C PRO A 162 -2.26 14.28 14.48
N TRP A 163 -3.54 14.67 14.52
CA TRP A 163 -4.18 15.18 15.74
C TRP A 163 -4.59 14.07 16.71
N LEU A 164 -5.08 12.93 16.19
CA LEU A 164 -5.39 11.75 16.98
C LEU A 164 -4.60 10.56 16.43
N ASN A 165 -3.39 10.40 16.95
CA ASN A 165 -2.45 9.39 16.54
C ASN A 165 -1.80 8.71 17.77
N PRO A 166 -2.55 7.87 18.51
CA PRO A 166 -1.97 7.07 19.57
C PRO A 166 -0.88 6.17 19.02
N VAL A 167 0.14 5.99 19.85
CA VAL A 167 1.37 5.29 19.51
C VAL A 167 1.49 4.04 20.36
N LEU A 168 1.95 2.96 19.76
CA LEU A 168 2.17 1.68 20.43
C LEU A 168 3.62 1.25 20.23
N GLU A 169 4.32 0.97 21.33
CA GLU A 169 5.70 0.48 21.31
C GLU A 169 5.74 -1.05 21.35
N LEU A 170 6.42 -1.65 20.38
CA LEU A 170 6.62 -3.09 20.26
C LEU A 170 8.11 -3.37 20.07
N ALA A 171 8.72 -4.06 21.04
CA ALA A 171 10.13 -4.46 20.98
C ALA A 171 11.08 -3.28 20.66
N GLY A 172 10.83 -2.11 21.25
CA GLY A 172 11.61 -0.88 21.02
C GLY A 172 11.32 -0.19 19.69
N ARG A 173 10.27 -0.58 18.98
CA ARG A 173 9.82 0.05 17.73
C ARG A 173 8.44 0.68 17.91
N THR A 174 8.24 1.79 17.21
CA THR A 174 7.04 2.59 17.31
C THR A 174 6.09 2.28 16.17
N VAL A 175 4.82 1.99 16.47
CA VAL A 175 3.72 1.86 15.51
C VAL A 175 2.68 2.94 15.77
N GLN A 176 2.27 3.64 14.71
CA GLN A 176 1.32 4.75 14.79
C GLN A 176 -0.07 4.32 14.33
N LEU A 177 -1.14 4.78 14.99
CA LEU A 177 -2.51 4.54 14.47
C LEU A 177 -2.68 5.13 13.07
N GLN A 178 -2.10 6.30 12.84
CA GLN A 178 -2.20 7.05 11.60
C GLN A 178 -1.73 6.24 10.37
N THR A 179 -0.72 5.40 10.53
CA THR A 179 -0.20 4.52 9.46
C THR A 179 -1.06 3.28 9.24
N GLN A 180 -1.91 2.90 10.21
CA GLN A 180 -2.83 1.76 10.10
C GLN A 180 -4.19 2.11 9.50
N LEU A 181 -4.65 3.35 9.69
CA LEU A 181 -5.97 3.81 9.20
C LEU A 181 -6.19 3.61 7.70
N PRO A 182 -5.20 3.88 6.82
CA PRO A 182 -5.34 3.61 5.38
C PRO A 182 -5.80 2.19 5.11
N TRP A 183 -5.21 1.22 5.81
CA TRP A 183 -5.45 -0.19 5.60
C TRP A 183 -6.80 -0.63 6.14
N LEU A 184 -7.17 -0.16 7.33
CA LEU A 184 -8.48 -0.43 7.92
C LEU A 184 -9.62 0.09 7.02
N LEU A 185 -9.47 1.29 6.46
CA LEU A 185 -10.49 1.92 5.62
C LEU A 185 -10.44 1.44 4.17
N ALA A 186 -9.25 1.15 3.63
CA ALA A 186 -9.09 0.65 2.27
C ALA A 186 -9.57 -0.79 2.12
N THR A 187 -9.48 -1.65 3.15
CA THR A 187 -9.93 -3.04 3.05
C THR A 187 -11.39 -3.18 2.56
N PRO A 188 -12.41 -2.54 3.19
CA PRO A 188 -13.78 -2.67 2.71
C PRO A 188 -13.99 -2.04 1.33
N MET A 189 -13.29 -0.94 1.02
CA MET A 189 -13.35 -0.29 -0.30
C MET A 189 -12.79 -1.20 -1.39
N PHE A 190 -11.59 -1.74 -1.16
CA PHE A 190 -10.94 -2.70 -2.05
C PHE A 190 -11.82 -3.92 -2.27
N TYR A 191 -12.38 -4.51 -1.20
CA TYR A 191 -13.20 -5.70 -1.35
C TYR A 191 -14.48 -5.44 -2.15
N GLY A 192 -15.14 -4.30 -1.92
CA GLY A 192 -16.28 -3.86 -2.72
C GLY A 192 -15.93 -3.66 -4.20
N LEU A 193 -14.79 -3.04 -4.50
CA LEU A 193 -14.28 -2.86 -5.87
C LEU A 193 -13.96 -4.21 -6.52
N ALA A 194 -13.31 -5.12 -5.79
CA ALA A 194 -12.98 -6.46 -6.27
C ALA A 194 -14.24 -7.24 -6.67
N ILE A 195 -15.28 -7.23 -5.82
CA ILE A 195 -16.57 -7.86 -6.14
C ILE A 195 -17.20 -7.22 -7.38
N ARG A 196 -17.22 -5.89 -7.45
CA ARG A 196 -17.81 -5.15 -8.57
C ARG A 196 -17.12 -5.49 -9.89
N PHE A 197 -15.79 -5.47 -9.93
CA PHE A 197 -15.05 -5.78 -11.14
C PHE A 197 -15.14 -7.26 -11.51
N TYR A 198 -15.06 -8.16 -10.52
CA TYR A 198 -15.20 -9.59 -10.76
C TYR A 198 -16.56 -9.92 -11.40
N ASN A 199 -17.66 -9.40 -10.86
CA ASN A 199 -19.01 -9.64 -11.40
C ASN A 199 -19.22 -9.00 -12.78
N ARG A 200 -18.62 -7.83 -13.04
CA ARG A 200 -18.67 -7.22 -14.37
C ARG A 200 -17.91 -8.04 -15.42
N GLY A 201 -16.77 -8.62 -15.04
CA GLY A 201 -15.95 -9.46 -15.92
C GLY A 201 -16.45 -10.90 -16.05
N ASN A 202 -17.31 -11.35 -15.14
CA ASN A 202 -17.82 -12.73 -15.08
C ASN A 202 -19.32 -12.72 -14.73
N PRO A 203 -20.21 -12.35 -15.67
CA PRO A 203 -21.66 -12.44 -15.46
C PRO A 203 -22.11 -13.86 -15.08
N ALA A 204 -23.21 -13.96 -14.33
CA ALA A 204 -23.81 -15.24 -13.95
C ALA A 204 -24.56 -15.90 -15.12
#